data_AF-A0A5C6M610-F1
#
_entry.id   AF-A0A5C6M610-F1
#
_cell.length_a   1.000
_cell.length_b   1.000
_cell.length_c   1.000
_cell.angle_alpha   90.00
_cell.angle_beta   90.00
_cell.angle_gamma   90.00
#
_symmetry.space_group_name_H-M   'P 1'
#
loop_
_entity.id
_entity.type
_entity.pdbx_description
1 polymer ?
#
loop_
_entity_poly.entity_id
_entity_poly.type
_entity_poly.pdbx_seq_one_letter_code
_entity_poly.pdbx_strand_id
1 'polypeptide(L)'
;MELLHTNPRPEVVTGAVTKDTSATETHLSWAADEKAKSWIVHHDSGSGKPEDATIMHYVEKPELVFNDELFGGTLAGTTINFYIQAFNEVFEGKDEIEKAQNANTHGYGSEWTKALKVEFADKKVAKK
;
A
#
# COMPACT_ATOMS: atom_id res chain seq x y z
N MET A 1 -5.78 38.17 9.35
CA MET A 1 -5.72 37.28 8.17
C MET A 1 -5.10 35.99 8.65
N GLU A 2 -5.93 35.01 8.98
CA GLU A 2 -5.45 33.67 9.32
C GLU A 2 -4.97 33.02 8.03
N LEU A 3 -3.65 32.99 7.83
CA LEU A 3 -3.02 32.05 6.92
C LEU A 3 -3.21 30.66 7.53
N LEU A 4 -4.41 30.11 7.39
CA LEU A 4 -4.60 28.67 7.46
C LEU A 4 -3.59 28.11 6.47
N HIS A 5 -2.56 27.42 6.95
CA HIS A 5 -1.75 26.55 6.11
C HIS A 5 -2.68 25.45 5.59
N THR A 6 -3.46 25.79 4.57
CA THR A 6 -4.24 24.86 3.78
C THR A 6 -3.24 24.09 2.94
N ASN A 7 -2.43 23.22 3.55
CA ASN A 7 -1.92 22.08 2.82
C ASN A 7 -3.15 21.20 2.61
N PRO A 8 -3.77 21.17 1.42
CA PRO A 8 -4.94 20.36 1.23
C PRO A 8 -4.49 18.91 1.41
N ARG A 9 -5.07 18.22 2.39
CA ARG A 9 -4.89 16.78 2.58
C ARG A 9 -5.30 16.11 1.26
N PRO A 10 -4.51 15.14 0.76
CA PRO A 10 -4.93 14.37 -0.40
C PRO A 10 -6.25 13.65 -0.09
N GLU A 11 -7.03 13.35 -1.13
CA GLU A 11 -8.28 12.63 -0.94
C GLU A 11 -8.01 11.16 -0.58
N VAL A 12 -9.03 10.49 -0.01
CA VAL A 12 -8.96 9.05 0.22
C VAL A 12 -8.73 8.36 -1.12
N VAL A 13 -7.77 7.46 -1.18
CA VAL A 13 -7.49 6.74 -2.43
C VAL A 13 -8.70 5.87 -2.78
N THR A 14 -9.13 5.94 -4.04
CA THR A 14 -10.27 5.16 -4.54
C THR A 14 -9.87 4.39 -5.79
N GLY A 15 -10.69 3.40 -6.16
CA GLY A 15 -10.42 2.58 -7.35
C GLY A 15 -9.16 1.72 -7.25
N ALA A 16 -8.71 1.39 -6.03
CA ALA A 16 -7.65 0.43 -5.83
C ALA A 16 -8.07 -0.95 -6.35
N VAL A 17 -7.29 -1.48 -7.28
CA VAL A 17 -7.50 -2.76 -7.95
C VAL A 17 -6.18 -3.52 -8.05
N THR A 18 -6.28 -4.83 -8.17
CA THR A 18 -5.13 -5.65 -8.55
C THR A 18 -5.23 -6.09 -10.00
N LYS A 19 -4.08 -6.19 -10.65
CA LYS A 19 -3.86 -6.70 -11.99
C LYS A 19 -2.78 -7.76 -11.93
N ASP A 20 -2.79 -8.67 -12.90
CA ASP A 20 -1.75 -9.70 -13.06
C ASP A 20 -1.51 -10.55 -11.79
N THR A 21 -2.53 -10.68 -10.94
CA THR A 21 -2.45 -11.45 -9.69
C THR A 21 -2.20 -12.93 -10.00
N SER A 22 -1.03 -13.39 -9.58
CA SER A 22 -0.53 -14.75 -9.71
C SER A 22 -0.34 -15.37 -8.33
N ALA A 23 0.19 -16.60 -8.26
CA ALA A 23 0.48 -17.25 -6.98
C ALA A 23 1.69 -16.66 -6.24
N THR A 24 2.48 -15.80 -6.89
CA THR A 24 3.78 -15.30 -6.39
C THR A 24 3.94 -13.79 -6.49
N GLU A 25 3.02 -13.12 -7.19
CA GLU A 25 3.06 -11.68 -7.40
C GLU A 25 1.67 -11.12 -7.70
N THR A 26 1.50 -9.83 -7.51
CA THR A 26 0.33 -9.07 -7.93
C THR A 26 0.71 -7.62 -8.18
N HIS A 27 0.09 -7.00 -9.18
CA HIS A 27 0.27 -5.58 -9.44
C HIS A 27 -0.91 -4.81 -8.84
N LEU A 28 -0.65 -4.02 -7.82
CA LEU A 28 -1.63 -3.08 -7.28
C LEU A 28 -1.60 -1.79 -8.10
N SER A 29 -2.77 -1.26 -8.40
CA SER A 29 -2.90 0.06 -9.04
C SER A 29 -4.14 0.77 -8.48
N TRP A 30 -4.08 2.08 -8.33
CA TRP A 30 -5.20 2.88 -7.83
C TRP A 30 -5.33 4.21 -8.58
N ALA A 31 -6.43 4.92 -8.34
CA ALA A 31 -6.60 6.25 -8.90
C ALA A 31 -5.57 7.20 -8.26
N ALA A 32 -4.76 7.85 -9.09
CA ALA A 32 -3.89 8.93 -8.66
C ALA A 32 -4.73 10.15 -8.28
N ASP A 33 -4.40 10.76 -7.15
CA ASP A 33 -4.95 12.05 -6.74
C ASP A 33 -3.95 13.16 -7.11
N GLU A 34 -4.42 14.27 -7.68
CA GLU A 34 -3.55 15.37 -8.13
C GLU A 34 -2.81 16.06 -6.98
N LYS A 35 -3.28 15.92 -5.74
CA LYS A 35 -2.64 16.48 -4.55
C LYS A 35 -1.70 15.46 -3.90
N ALA A 36 -1.81 14.18 -4.25
CA ALA A 36 -0.94 13.13 -3.74
C ALA A 36 0.41 13.12 -4.50
N LYS A 37 1.49 13.16 -3.74
CA LYS A 37 2.86 13.05 -4.25
C LYS A 37 3.51 11.71 -3.91
N SER A 38 3.06 11.08 -2.82
CA SER A 38 3.51 9.76 -2.41
C SER A 38 2.37 8.96 -1.80
N TRP A 39 2.57 7.66 -1.70
CA TRP A 39 1.63 6.72 -1.14
C TRP A 39 2.35 5.71 -0.25
N ILE A 40 1.72 5.33 0.84
CA ILE A 40 2.11 4.15 1.61
C ILE A 40 1.09 3.06 1.37
N VAL A 41 1.59 1.87 1.04
CA VAL A 41 0.80 0.64 1.00
C VAL A 41 1.10 -0.16 2.26
N HIS A 42 0.13 -0.21 3.15
CA HIS A 42 0.13 -1.12 4.29
C HIS A 42 -0.41 -2.46 3.84
N HIS A 43 0.20 -3.55 4.32
CA HIS A 43 -0.33 -4.88 4.08
C HIS A 43 -0.30 -5.75 5.35
N ASP A 44 -1.25 -6.67 5.39
CA ASP A 44 -1.48 -7.63 6.46
C ASP A 44 -1.75 -9.01 5.84
N SER A 45 -1.09 -10.06 6.34
CA SER A 45 -1.29 -11.45 5.91
C SER A 45 -2.30 -12.24 6.76
N GLY A 46 -3.14 -11.53 7.52
CA GLY A 46 -4.02 -12.09 8.53
C GLY A 46 -5.39 -11.41 8.64
N SER A 47 -5.79 -11.12 9.88
CA SER A 47 -7.16 -10.96 10.41
C SER A 47 -8.09 -9.96 9.69
N GLY A 48 -7.59 -9.22 8.69
CA GLY A 48 -8.36 -8.21 7.97
C GLY A 48 -8.56 -6.93 8.77
N LYS A 49 -7.68 -6.67 9.74
CA LYS A 49 -7.75 -5.45 10.55
C LYS A 49 -6.60 -4.50 10.19
N PRO A 50 -6.87 -3.19 10.10
CA PRO A 50 -5.86 -2.18 9.83
C PRO A 50 -4.78 -2.10 10.93
N GLU A 51 -5.11 -2.43 12.17
CA GLU A 51 -4.17 -2.45 13.31
C GLU A 51 -3.09 -3.55 13.21
N ASP A 52 -3.35 -4.61 12.43
CA ASP A 52 -2.40 -5.71 12.19
C ASP A 52 -1.47 -5.42 10.99
N ALA A 53 -1.76 -4.40 10.17
CA ALA A 53 -1.00 -4.02 8.99
C ALA A 53 0.29 -3.27 9.36
N THR A 54 1.23 -4.01 9.94
CA THR A 54 2.53 -3.52 10.43
C THR A 54 3.56 -3.30 9.34
N ILE A 55 3.38 -3.93 8.18
CA ILE A 55 4.31 -3.80 7.06
C ILE A 55 3.84 -2.70 6.13
N MET A 56 4.77 -1.80 5.78
CA MET A 56 4.52 -0.58 5.03
C MET A 56 5.50 -0.48 3.88
N HIS A 57 5.00 -0.21 2.68
CA HIS A 57 5.80 0.07 1.49
C HIS A 57 5.56 1.49 1.04
N TYR A 58 6.64 2.24 0.86
CA TYR A 58 6.60 3.60 0.34
C TYR A 58 6.72 3.58 -1.18
N VAL A 59 5.76 4.21 -1.88
CA VAL A 59 5.79 4.36 -3.33
C VAL A 59 5.48 5.78 -3.74
N GLU A 60 6.11 6.23 -4.82
CA GLU A 60 5.92 7.58 -5.39
C GLU A 60 5.05 7.53 -6.65
N LYS A 61 4.43 6.39 -6.92
CA LYS A 61 3.55 6.14 -8.05
C LYS A 61 2.26 5.49 -7.56
N PRO A 62 1.15 5.65 -8.29
CA PRO A 62 -0.14 5.04 -7.94
C PRO A 62 -0.19 3.54 -8.28
N GLU A 63 0.94 2.85 -8.19
CA GLU A 63 1.12 1.44 -8.49
C GLU A 63 2.19 0.83 -7.59
N LEU A 64 2.01 -0.43 -7.22
CA LEU A 64 2.98 -1.22 -6.48
C LEU A 64 2.96 -2.65 -7.01
N VAL A 65 4.12 -3.16 -7.42
CA VAL A 65 4.30 -4.59 -7.69
C VAL A 65 4.60 -5.26 -6.37
N PHE A 66 3.77 -6.19 -5.94
CA PHE A 66 3.92 -6.91 -4.69
C PHE A 66 4.20 -8.39 -4.98
N ASN A 67 5.33 -8.90 -4.53
CA ASN A 67 5.81 -10.25 -4.84
C ASN A 67 6.35 -10.98 -3.59
N ASP A 68 6.70 -12.26 -3.74
CA ASP A 68 7.25 -13.11 -2.68
C ASP A 68 8.47 -12.46 -1.97
N GLU A 69 9.30 -11.71 -2.70
CA GLU A 69 10.47 -11.02 -2.17
C GLU A 69 10.09 -9.85 -1.25
N LEU A 70 9.17 -9.00 -1.69
CA LEU A 70 8.64 -7.89 -0.87
C LEU A 70 7.88 -8.39 0.36
N PHE A 71 7.16 -9.50 0.21
CA PHE A 71 6.49 -10.16 1.32
C PHE A 71 7.47 -10.85 2.27
N GLY A 72 8.68 -11.20 1.81
CA GLY A 72 9.66 -11.97 2.59
C GLY A 72 9.22 -13.41 2.85
N GLY A 73 8.37 -13.99 1.98
CA GLY A 73 7.73 -15.28 2.22
C GLY A 73 7.04 -15.86 0.99
N THR A 74 6.18 -16.87 1.19
CA THR A 74 5.35 -17.44 0.11
C THR A 74 3.95 -16.84 0.14
N LEU A 75 3.57 -16.17 -0.94
CA LEU A 75 2.24 -15.61 -1.15
C LEU A 75 1.21 -16.65 -1.54
N ALA A 76 1.63 -17.74 -2.19
CA ALA A 76 0.73 -18.76 -2.71
C ALA A 76 -0.20 -19.34 -1.62
N GLY A 77 -1.51 -19.25 -1.84
CA GLY A 77 -2.53 -19.71 -0.90
C GLY A 77 -2.77 -18.77 0.29
N THR A 78 -2.12 -17.61 0.32
CA THR A 78 -2.26 -16.60 1.36
C THR A 78 -3.27 -15.52 0.94
N THR A 79 -4.01 -15.00 1.90
CA THR A 79 -4.84 -13.80 1.72
C THR A 79 -4.09 -12.61 2.28
N ILE A 80 -3.92 -11.55 1.48
CA ILE A 80 -3.31 -10.30 1.91
C ILE A 80 -4.36 -9.19 1.82
N ASN A 81 -4.47 -8.39 2.87
CA ASN A 81 -5.28 -7.18 2.88
C ASN A 81 -4.37 -5.97 2.68
N PHE A 82 -4.62 -5.19 1.64
CA PHE A 82 -3.87 -3.98 1.35
C PHE A 82 -4.67 -2.73 1.72
N TYR A 83 -4.00 -1.77 2.34
CA TYR A 83 -4.55 -0.45 2.66
C TYR A 83 -3.61 0.59 2.10
N ILE A 84 -4.12 1.51 1.31
CA ILE A 84 -3.30 2.56 0.70
C ILE A 84 -3.60 3.87 1.43
N GLN A 85 -2.57 4.67 1.67
CA GLN A 85 -2.68 6.01 2.22
C GLN A 85 -1.91 6.97 1.33
N ALA A 86 -2.55 8.05 0.87
CA ALA A 86 -1.89 9.06 0.05
C ALA A 86 -1.32 10.18 0.92
N PHE A 87 -0.21 10.77 0.50
CA PHE A 87 0.41 11.92 1.15
C PHE A 87 0.69 13.01 0.12
N ASN A 88 0.53 14.28 0.50
CA ASN A 88 0.77 15.43 -0.38
C ASN A 88 2.24 15.91 -0.40
N GLU A 89 3.09 15.19 0.32
CA GLU A 89 4.53 15.42 0.42
C GLU A 89 5.29 14.12 0.19
N VAL A 90 6.58 14.25 -0.09
CA VAL A 90 7.51 13.13 -0.30
C VAL A 90 8.40 13.08 0.93
N PHE A 91 8.51 11.91 1.55
CA PHE A 91 9.28 11.76 2.77
C PHE A 91 10.72 11.37 2.44
N GLU A 92 11.66 12.01 3.14
CA GLU A 92 13.06 11.64 3.10
C GLU A 92 13.33 10.47 4.05
N GLY A 93 14.24 9.60 3.64
CA GLY A 93 14.63 8.39 4.35
C GLY A 93 15.70 7.66 3.55
N LYS A 94 16.59 6.94 4.23
CA LYS A 94 17.68 6.20 3.58
C LYS A 94 17.18 5.06 2.71
N ASP A 95 16.08 4.44 3.15
CA ASP A 95 15.45 3.28 2.52
C ASP A 95 13.92 3.46 2.53
N GLU A 96 13.20 2.64 1.75
CA GLU A 96 11.73 2.71 1.64
C GLU A 96 11.03 2.59 3.01
N ILE A 97 11.61 1.79 3.92
CA ILE A 97 11.07 1.54 5.25
C ILE A 97 11.20 2.81 6.12
N GLU A 98 12.35 3.48 6.10
CA GLU A 98 12.53 4.75 6.81
C GLU A 98 11.58 5.81 6.26
N LYS A 99 11.41 5.89 4.93
CA LYS A 99 10.43 6.82 4.31
C LYS A 99 9.01 6.51 4.75
N ALA A 100 8.61 5.24 4.75
CA ALA A 100 7.29 4.80 5.18
C ALA A 100 7.02 5.13 6.66
N GLN A 101 7.99 4.84 7.53
CA GLN A 101 7.90 5.18 8.95
C GLN A 101 7.83 6.69 9.18
N ASN A 102 8.60 7.47 8.43
CA ASN A 102 8.60 8.92 8.49
C ASN A 102 7.22 9.48 8.06
N ALA A 103 6.64 8.99 6.97
CA ALA A 103 5.28 9.39 6.59
C ALA A 103 4.22 8.95 7.60
N ASN A 104 4.32 7.75 8.18
CA ASN A 104 3.35 7.29 9.16
C ASN A 104 3.44 8.07 10.49
N THR A 105 4.63 8.55 10.86
CA THR A 105 4.87 9.27 12.12
C THR A 105 4.66 10.78 11.99
N HIS A 106 5.12 11.37 10.89
CA HIS A 106 5.14 12.81 10.66
C HIS A 106 4.15 13.28 9.59
N GLY A 107 3.70 12.37 8.73
CA GLY A 107 2.87 12.69 7.59
C GLY A 107 1.40 12.84 7.94
N TYR A 108 0.82 13.94 7.45
CA TYR A 108 -0.62 14.15 7.42
C TYR A 108 -1.22 13.56 6.14
N GLY A 109 -1.17 12.24 6.00
CA GLY A 109 -1.73 11.50 4.86
C GLY A 109 -3.25 11.43 4.88
N SER A 110 -3.90 11.07 3.77
CA SER A 110 -5.36 10.88 3.62
C SER A 110 -5.91 9.79 4.54
N GLU A 111 -7.23 9.59 4.55
CA GLU A 111 -7.81 8.41 5.20
C GLU A 111 -7.38 7.14 4.45
N TRP A 112 -7.32 6.02 5.16
CA TRP A 112 -6.94 4.74 4.56
C TRP A 112 -8.00 4.32 3.54
N THR A 113 -7.57 3.65 2.47
CA THR A 113 -8.53 3.01 1.57
C THR A 113 -9.33 1.94 2.28
N LYS A 114 -10.45 1.56 1.64
CA LYS A 114 -11.06 0.26 1.93
C LYS A 114 -10.02 -0.84 1.78
N ALA A 115 -10.10 -1.85 2.64
CA ALA A 115 -9.24 -3.02 2.58
C ALA A 115 -9.38 -3.69 1.20
N LEU A 116 -8.30 -3.69 0.42
CA LEU A 116 -8.21 -4.44 -0.82
C LEU A 116 -7.75 -5.85 -0.47
N LYS A 117 -8.71 -6.75 -0.32
CA LYS A 117 -8.45 -8.18 -0.09
C LYS A 117 -7.97 -8.82 -1.39
N VAL A 118 -6.81 -9.44 -1.35
CA VAL A 118 -6.21 -10.16 -2.48
C VAL A 118 -5.94 -11.59 -2.06
N GLU A 119 -6.51 -12.52 -2.80
CA GLU A 119 -6.37 -13.95 -2.56
C GLU A 119 -5.40 -14.51 -3.61
N PHE A 120 -4.19 -14.83 -3.17
CA PHE A 120 -3.18 -15.40 -4.04
C PHE A 120 -3.53 -16.86 -4.31
N ALA A 121 -3.51 -17.24 -5.59
CA ALA A 121 -3.80 -18.61 -5.97
C ALA A 121 -2.82 -19.57 -5.27
N ASP A 122 -3.33 -20.72 -4.82
CA ASP A 122 -2.46 -21.79 -4.38
C ASP A 122 -1.49 -22.16 -5.52
N LYS A 123 -0.22 -22.40 -5.20
CA LYS A 123 0.70 -23.04 -6.14
C LYS A 123 0.15 -24.43 -6.34
N LYS A 124 -0.77 -24.61 -7.30
CA LYS A 124 -1.20 -25.93 -7.75
C LYS A 124 0.07 -26.68 -8.06
N VAL A 125 0.46 -27.55 -7.14
CA VAL A 125 1.52 -28.51 -7.34
C VAL A 125 1.01 -29.31 -8.53
N ALA A 126 1.59 -29.05 -9.71
CA ALA A 126 1.43 -29.93 -10.84
C ALA A 126 2.05 -31.26 -10.41
N LYS A 127 1.24 -32.09 -9.73
CA LYS A 127 1.56 -33.49 -9.48
C LYS A 127 1.73 -34.11 -10.86
N LYS A 128 2.98 -34.33 -11.24
CA LYS A 128 3.36 -35.15 -12.37
C LYS A 128 3.77 -36.51 -11.85
#